data_AF-D9VQ49-F1
#
_entry.id   AF-D9VQ49-F1
#
_cell.length_a   1.000
_cell.length_b   1.000
_cell.length_c   1.000
_cell.angle_alpha   90.00
_cell.angle_beta   90.00
_cell.angle_gamma   90.00
#
_symmetry.space_group_name_H-M   'P 1'
#
loop_
_entity.id
_entity.type
_entity.pdbx_description
1 polymer ?
#
loop_
_entity_poly.entity_id
_entity_poly.type
_entity_poly.pdbx_seq_one_letter_code
_entity_poly.pdbx_strand_id
1 'polypeptide(L)'
;MTKGGDKGGGERGAAAAPSGSGSPAPAASAQPSAQGPSGPSASAQGGGAGAVPDHIEPNKVSRDLWSATTGGCNLPNEERADFLNVSAVDTDDPAAQTVTGKVKIRVFLKPYNTEKAPYAISVGVKPPHEIDERVQRPFESVRDYNHGIGYASKPVDLKSPGPGGEVELIYPDDFSTQLVDNEGTRKRFPGIPTANDPGDWTVLVYRVRGVKEYSSVYCTGFPVK
;
A
#
# COMPACT_ATOMS: atom_id res chain seq x y z
N MET A 1 -34.86 -32.03 48.10
CA MET A 1 -34.54 -31.06 49.19
C MET A 1 -33.69 -29.98 48.54
N THR A 2 -33.98 -28.68 48.42
CA THR A 2 -35.04 -27.72 48.83
C THR A 2 -34.77 -26.47 47.93
N LYS A 3 -35.74 -25.97 47.14
CA LYS A 3 -36.65 -24.82 47.40
C LYS A 3 -35.93 -23.45 47.38
N GLY A 4 -36.11 -22.61 46.34
CA GLY A 4 -37.03 -21.44 46.29
C GLY A 4 -36.20 -20.14 46.10
N GLY A 5 -36.61 -19.00 45.54
CA GLY A 5 -37.86 -18.50 44.96
C GLY A 5 -37.70 -16.99 44.61
N ASP A 6 -38.22 -16.61 43.45
CA ASP A 6 -38.89 -15.37 42.95
C ASP A 6 -38.87 -13.97 43.64
N LYS A 7 -39.12 -12.95 42.77
CA LYS A 7 -39.60 -11.54 42.92
C LYS A 7 -38.58 -10.45 43.24
N GLY A 8 -38.60 -9.24 42.67
CA GLY A 8 -39.54 -8.48 41.82
C GLY A 8 -39.25 -6.98 42.07
N GLY A 9 -39.06 -6.14 41.04
CA GLY A 9 -40.04 -5.12 40.59
C GLY A 9 -39.79 -3.70 41.17
N GLY A 10 -40.00 -2.65 40.36
CA GLY A 10 -40.21 -1.28 40.87
C GLY A 10 -39.78 -0.11 39.99
N GLU A 11 -40.61 0.25 39.00
CA GLU A 11 -40.67 1.58 38.37
C GLU A 11 -41.16 2.68 39.34
N ARG A 12 -40.70 3.91 39.12
CA ARG A 12 -41.35 5.20 39.49
C ARG A 12 -40.98 6.18 38.38
N GLY A 13 -41.82 7.03 37.78
CA GLY A 13 -43.15 7.54 38.08
C GLY A 13 -43.18 9.00 37.56
N ALA A 14 -44.21 9.35 36.78
CA ALA A 14 -44.34 10.56 35.94
C ALA A 14 -45.00 11.78 36.63
N ALA A 15 -44.92 12.96 35.99
CA ALA A 15 -45.93 14.05 35.91
C ALA A 15 -45.41 15.14 34.91
N ALA A 16 -46.02 15.50 33.77
CA ALA A 16 -47.34 16.06 33.42
C ALA A 16 -47.43 17.62 33.45
N ALA A 17 -47.32 18.24 32.25
CA ALA A 17 -47.99 19.39 31.57
C ALA A 17 -48.61 20.59 32.37
N PRO A 18 -48.86 21.80 31.77
CA PRO A 18 -49.71 21.98 30.58
C PRO A 18 -49.34 23.07 29.54
N SER A 19 -50.03 22.97 28.40
CA SER A 19 -50.05 23.83 27.21
C SER A 19 -50.72 25.20 27.40
N GLY A 20 -50.30 26.20 26.61
CA GLY A 20 -51.00 27.47 26.41
C GLY A 20 -50.70 28.05 25.01
N SER A 21 -51.75 28.20 24.21
CA SER A 21 -51.79 28.61 22.80
C SER A 21 -51.90 30.13 22.58
N GLY A 22 -51.28 30.66 21.51
CA GLY A 22 -51.58 31.99 20.96
C GLY A 22 -50.60 32.48 19.88
N SER A 23 -51.04 32.52 18.61
CA SER A 23 -50.42 33.25 17.47
C SER A 23 -51.01 34.69 17.40
N PRO A 24 -50.39 35.72 16.76
CA PRO A 24 -49.93 35.73 15.35
C PRO A 24 -48.64 36.52 15.01
N ALA A 25 -48.13 36.33 13.78
CA ALA A 25 -47.04 37.10 13.15
C ALA A 25 -47.45 38.55 12.79
N PRO A 26 -46.48 39.47 12.53
CA PRO A 26 -46.13 39.74 11.11
C PRO A 26 -44.68 40.25 10.80
N ALA A 27 -44.34 40.12 9.51
CA ALA A 27 -43.54 41.00 8.64
C ALA A 27 -42.00 41.23 8.82
N ALA A 28 -41.27 40.67 7.84
CA ALA A 28 -40.20 41.24 6.99
C ALA A 28 -39.18 42.24 7.54
N SER A 29 -37.88 41.93 7.33
CA SER A 29 -36.86 42.86 6.84
C SER A 29 -35.60 42.11 6.39
N ALA A 30 -34.91 42.70 5.42
CA ALA A 30 -33.97 42.10 4.50
C ALA A 30 -32.56 41.78 5.08
N GLN A 31 -31.87 40.92 4.33
CA GLN A 31 -30.42 40.63 4.34
C GLN A 31 -29.57 41.92 4.37
N PRO A 32 -28.36 41.88 4.97
CA PRO A 32 -27.19 41.67 4.11
C PRO A 32 -26.12 40.74 4.68
N SER A 33 -25.36 40.22 3.72
CA SER A 33 -24.26 39.27 3.76
C SER A 33 -23.10 39.69 4.66
N ALA A 34 -22.51 38.72 5.38
CA ALA A 34 -21.15 38.82 5.88
C ALA A 34 -20.42 37.51 5.59
N GLN A 35 -19.51 37.57 4.62
CA GLN A 35 -18.48 36.58 4.33
C GLN A 35 -17.51 36.50 5.51
N GLY A 36 -17.39 35.31 6.11
CA GLY A 36 -16.31 34.94 7.01
C GLY A 36 -15.44 33.87 6.36
N PRO A 37 -14.11 33.92 6.49
CA PRO A 37 -13.17 33.32 5.56
C PRO A 37 -13.15 31.79 5.64
N SER A 38 -13.40 31.17 4.49
CA SER A 38 -13.07 29.78 4.20
C SER A 38 -11.58 29.57 4.47
N GLY A 39 -11.26 28.74 5.47
CA GLY A 39 -9.91 28.19 5.61
C GLY A 39 -9.49 27.48 4.32
N PRO A 40 -8.19 27.41 4.00
CA PRO A 40 -7.73 26.87 2.73
C PRO A 40 -8.16 25.41 2.62
N SER A 41 -9.23 25.20 1.86
CA SER A 41 -9.59 23.94 1.28
C SER A 41 -8.38 23.51 0.47
N ALA A 42 -7.67 22.48 0.93
CA ALA A 42 -6.62 21.86 0.16
C ALA A 42 -7.21 21.52 -1.20
N SER A 43 -6.79 22.26 -2.22
CA SER A 43 -7.14 22.03 -3.60
C SER A 43 -6.72 20.61 -3.90
N ALA A 44 -7.68 19.69 -4.01
CA ALA A 44 -7.49 18.48 -4.77
C ALA A 44 -7.13 18.94 -6.19
N GLN A 45 -5.84 19.08 -6.46
CA GLN A 45 -5.34 19.25 -7.81
C GLN A 45 -5.81 18.03 -8.56
N GLY A 46 -6.71 18.28 -9.50
CA GLY A 46 -7.26 17.27 -10.39
C GLY A 46 -6.10 16.49 -10.99
N GLY A 47 -6.09 15.19 -10.71
CA GLY A 47 -5.28 14.22 -11.41
C GLY A 47 -5.74 14.17 -12.87
N GLY A 48 -5.27 15.12 -13.67
CA GLY A 48 -5.02 14.84 -15.07
C GLY A 48 -4.11 13.61 -15.12
N ALA A 49 -4.24 12.79 -16.16
CA ALA A 49 -3.38 11.64 -16.39
C ALA A 49 -1.92 12.10 -16.39
N GLY A 50 -1.31 12.12 -15.21
CA GLY A 50 0.04 12.57 -14.99
C GLY A 50 0.95 11.59 -15.71
N ALA A 51 1.98 12.11 -16.35
CA ALA A 51 3.04 11.26 -16.88
C ALA A 51 3.45 10.26 -15.80
N VAL A 52 3.57 8.98 -16.18
CA VAL A 52 4.05 7.93 -15.28
C VAL A 52 5.41 8.39 -14.72
N PRO A 53 5.57 8.54 -13.40
CA PRO A 53 6.81 9.02 -12.84
C PRO A 53 7.94 8.00 -13.10
N ASP A 54 9.17 8.46 -13.11
CA ASP A 54 10.35 7.61 -13.35
C ASP A 54 10.75 6.78 -12.11
N HIS A 55 10.22 7.11 -10.93
CA HIS A 55 10.42 6.39 -9.68
C HIS A 55 9.27 6.64 -8.67
N ILE A 56 9.26 5.86 -7.59
CA ILE A 56 8.50 6.16 -6.36
C ILE A 56 9.48 6.44 -5.21
N GLU A 57 9.12 7.37 -4.32
CA GLU A 57 9.88 7.70 -3.12
C GLU A 57 9.23 7.07 -1.88
N PRO A 58 10.01 6.41 -1.00
CA PRO A 58 9.50 5.95 0.28
C PRO A 58 8.92 7.14 1.08
N ASN A 59 7.63 7.09 1.40
CA ASN A 59 6.96 8.11 2.23
C ASN A 59 6.07 7.53 3.34
N LYS A 60 6.12 6.21 3.50
CA LYS A 60 5.40 5.46 4.52
C LYS A 60 6.23 4.27 5.00
N VAL A 61 5.92 3.80 6.20
CA VAL A 61 6.47 2.56 6.74
C VAL A 61 5.63 1.39 6.20
N SER A 62 6.27 0.41 5.56
CA SER A 62 5.62 -0.83 5.13
C SER A 62 5.91 -1.95 6.12
N ARG A 63 4.84 -2.50 6.70
CA ARG A 63 4.87 -3.64 7.61
C ARG A 63 4.48 -4.95 6.93
N ASP A 64 4.31 -4.90 5.61
CA ASP A 64 3.96 -6.05 4.79
C ASP A 64 5.13 -7.03 4.77
N LEU A 65 4.82 -8.28 5.10
CA LEU A 65 5.74 -9.40 5.15
C LEU A 65 5.03 -10.61 4.56
N TRP A 66 5.63 -11.20 3.54
CA TRP A 66 5.24 -12.50 3.02
C TRP A 66 5.90 -13.62 3.82
N SER A 67 5.23 -14.77 3.96
CA SER A 67 5.85 -15.96 4.51
C SER A 67 5.62 -17.19 3.64
N ALA A 68 6.68 -17.97 3.43
CA ALA A 68 6.61 -19.26 2.75
C ALA A 68 5.79 -20.28 3.54
N THR A 69 5.72 -20.13 4.87
CA THR A 69 4.96 -21.05 5.74
C THR A 69 3.46 -20.93 5.50
N THR A 70 2.95 -19.72 5.31
CA THR A 70 1.53 -19.45 5.06
C THR A 70 1.21 -19.30 3.57
N GLY A 71 2.22 -19.09 2.73
CA GLY A 71 2.07 -18.79 1.31
C GLY A 71 1.46 -17.42 1.03
N GLY A 72 1.42 -16.52 2.02
CA GLY A 72 0.71 -15.24 1.91
C GLY A 72 1.30 -14.15 2.79
N CYS A 73 0.77 -12.94 2.62
CA CYS A 73 1.20 -11.77 3.37
C CYS A 73 0.44 -11.59 4.67
N ASN A 74 1.11 -11.03 5.67
CA ASN A 74 0.57 -10.76 7.01
C ASN A 74 -0.49 -9.65 7.04
N LEU A 75 -0.50 -8.75 6.05
CA LEU A 75 -1.42 -7.62 5.95
C LEU A 75 -2.25 -7.71 4.67
N PRO A 76 -3.50 -7.19 4.69
CA PRO A 76 -4.28 -7.04 3.47
C PRO A 76 -3.69 -5.92 2.61
N ASN A 77 -3.90 -6.01 1.29
CA ASN A 77 -3.58 -4.93 0.37
C ASN A 77 -4.35 -3.65 0.74
N GLU A 78 -3.71 -2.49 0.59
CA GLU A 78 -4.35 -1.18 0.84
C GLU A 78 -5.48 -0.89 -0.16
N GLU A 79 -5.37 -1.43 -1.37
CA GLU A 79 -6.36 -1.29 -2.44
C GLU A 79 -6.60 -2.65 -3.12
N ARG A 80 -7.84 -2.87 -3.60
CA ARG A 80 -8.19 -4.06 -4.37
C ARG A 80 -7.64 -3.97 -5.80
N ALA A 81 -7.14 -5.09 -6.32
CA ALA A 81 -6.73 -5.22 -7.71
C ALA A 81 -7.19 -6.55 -8.30
N ASP A 82 -8.49 -6.68 -8.52
CA ASP A 82 -9.14 -7.94 -8.94
C ASP A 82 -8.64 -8.46 -10.30
N PHE A 83 -8.12 -7.56 -11.14
CA PHE A 83 -7.64 -7.85 -12.48
C PHE A 83 -6.12 -7.99 -12.58
N LEU A 84 -5.38 -7.83 -11.48
CA LEU A 84 -3.93 -7.95 -11.51
C LEU A 84 -3.53 -9.42 -11.27
N ASN A 85 -2.57 -9.90 -12.05
CA ASN A 85 -1.87 -11.14 -11.79
C ASN A 85 -0.37 -10.86 -11.66
N VAL A 86 0.25 -11.53 -10.70
CA VAL A 86 1.67 -11.38 -10.40
C VAL A 86 2.27 -12.76 -10.11
N SER A 87 3.46 -13.01 -10.66
CA SER A 87 4.29 -14.17 -10.29
C SER A 87 5.72 -13.73 -10.01
N ALA A 88 6.36 -14.37 -9.04
CA ALA A 88 7.79 -14.19 -8.74
C ALA A 88 8.42 -15.59 -8.64
N VAL A 89 9.35 -15.89 -9.54
CA VAL A 89 10.00 -17.21 -9.65
C VAL A 89 11.49 -17.05 -9.87
N ASP A 90 12.27 -18.10 -9.58
CA ASP A 90 13.69 -18.11 -9.93
C ASP A 90 13.85 -17.98 -11.46
N THR A 91 14.81 -17.15 -11.88
CA THR A 91 15.03 -16.84 -13.30
C THR A 91 15.55 -18.05 -14.08
N ASP A 92 16.40 -18.87 -13.46
CA ASP A 92 17.09 -19.99 -14.09
C ASP A 92 16.30 -21.30 -13.96
N ASP A 93 15.57 -21.47 -12.85
CA ASP A 93 14.67 -22.62 -12.63
C ASP A 93 13.30 -22.18 -12.07
N PRO A 94 12.32 -21.88 -12.94
CA PRO A 94 10.98 -21.46 -12.50
C PRO A 94 10.21 -22.46 -11.64
N ALA A 95 10.63 -23.74 -11.60
CA ALA A 95 10.03 -24.78 -10.77
C ALA A 95 10.71 -24.92 -9.40
N ALA A 96 11.83 -24.23 -9.17
CA ALA A 96 12.55 -24.25 -7.92
C ALA A 96 11.65 -23.75 -6.77
N GLN A 97 11.71 -24.46 -5.65
CA GLN A 97 10.97 -24.09 -4.44
C GLN A 97 11.62 -22.91 -3.70
N THR A 98 12.88 -22.60 -4.01
CA THR A 98 13.66 -21.52 -3.40
C THR A 98 14.50 -20.85 -4.46
N VAL A 99 14.61 -19.54 -4.38
CA VAL A 99 15.45 -18.75 -5.28
C VAL A 99 16.90 -18.85 -4.82
N THR A 100 17.83 -19.04 -5.75
CA THR A 100 19.28 -19.05 -5.47
C THR A 100 20.05 -17.91 -6.14
N GLY A 101 19.40 -17.19 -7.05
CA GLY A 101 20.00 -16.05 -7.74
C GLY A 101 18.98 -14.95 -8.02
N LYS A 102 18.71 -14.74 -9.31
CA LYS A 102 17.82 -13.68 -9.76
C LYS A 102 16.37 -14.14 -9.72
N VAL A 103 15.47 -13.18 -9.54
CA VAL A 103 14.03 -13.44 -9.57
C VAL A 103 13.42 -12.78 -10.78
N LYS A 104 12.65 -13.56 -11.53
CA LYS A 104 11.81 -13.07 -12.61
C LYS A 104 10.42 -12.78 -12.07
N ILE A 105 10.04 -11.51 -12.14
CA ILE A 105 8.74 -11.03 -11.71
C ILE A 105 7.92 -10.66 -12.94
N ARG A 106 6.74 -11.26 -13.09
CA ARG A 106 5.81 -10.95 -14.16
C ARG A 106 4.57 -10.30 -13.60
N VAL A 107 4.14 -9.22 -14.23
CA VAL A 107 2.95 -8.47 -13.84
C VAL A 107 2.12 -8.20 -15.09
N PHE A 108 0.83 -8.54 -15.04
CA PHE A 108 -0.08 -8.26 -16.14
C PHE A 108 -1.52 -8.05 -15.66
N LEU A 109 -2.29 -7.32 -16.46
CA LEU A 109 -3.73 -7.21 -16.29
C LEU A 109 -4.42 -8.38 -17.01
N LYS A 110 -5.40 -8.99 -16.36
CA LYS A 110 -6.22 -10.05 -16.94
C LYS A 110 -6.92 -9.54 -18.21
N PRO A 111 -7.15 -10.38 -19.24
CA PRO A 111 -7.74 -9.93 -20.51
C PRO A 111 -9.11 -9.25 -20.38
N TYR A 112 -9.88 -9.62 -19.36
CA TYR A 112 -11.22 -9.09 -19.08
C TYR A 112 -11.24 -7.91 -18.08
N ASN A 113 -10.10 -7.25 -17.90
CA ASN A 113 -10.01 -6.10 -16.99
C ASN A 113 -10.92 -4.94 -17.45
N THR A 114 -11.61 -4.31 -16.50
CA THR A 114 -12.58 -3.22 -16.79
C THR A 114 -12.07 -1.84 -16.43
N GLU A 115 -10.83 -1.72 -15.93
CA GLU A 115 -10.19 -0.44 -15.61
C GLU A 115 -10.10 0.43 -16.86
N LYS A 116 -10.47 1.72 -16.78
CA LYS A 116 -10.43 2.64 -17.94
C LYS A 116 -9.24 3.58 -17.92
N ALA A 117 -8.77 3.94 -16.72
CA ALA A 117 -7.63 4.82 -16.53
C ALA A 117 -6.31 4.08 -16.78
N PRO A 118 -5.19 4.80 -17.02
CA PRO A 118 -3.85 4.24 -16.93
C PRO A 118 -3.69 3.44 -15.64
N TYR A 119 -2.99 2.31 -15.74
CA TYR A 119 -2.74 1.42 -14.62
C TYR A 119 -1.23 1.34 -14.39
N ALA A 120 -0.69 2.46 -13.89
CA ALA A 120 0.71 2.56 -13.55
C ALA A 120 1.02 1.75 -12.29
N ILE A 121 2.01 0.88 -12.37
CA ILE A 121 2.50 0.09 -11.24
C ILE A 121 4.00 0.21 -11.06
N SER A 122 4.47 0.03 -9.84
CA SER A 122 5.86 -0.25 -9.51
C SER A 122 5.91 -1.46 -8.59
N VAL A 123 6.94 -2.29 -8.73
CA VAL A 123 7.14 -3.47 -7.88
C VAL A 123 8.21 -3.17 -6.85
N GLY A 124 7.92 -3.39 -5.57
CA GLY A 124 8.89 -3.38 -4.49
C GLY A 124 9.34 -4.79 -4.14
N VAL A 125 10.65 -5.03 -4.05
CA VAL A 125 11.23 -6.28 -3.54
C VAL A 125 11.95 -5.99 -2.25
N LYS A 126 11.47 -6.62 -1.18
CA LYS A 126 11.82 -6.32 0.19
C LYS A 126 12.53 -7.51 0.85
N PRO A 127 13.78 -7.33 1.32
CA PRO A 127 14.47 -8.36 2.10
C PRO A 127 13.77 -8.58 3.45
N PRO A 128 13.92 -9.76 4.07
CA PRO A 128 13.31 -10.04 5.36
C PRO A 128 13.81 -9.09 6.47
N HIS A 129 15.08 -8.67 6.42
CA HIS A 129 15.69 -7.84 7.46
C HIS A 129 16.08 -6.43 6.97
N GLU A 130 16.27 -5.50 7.92
CA GLU A 130 16.90 -4.21 7.63
C GLU A 130 18.35 -4.38 7.17
N ILE A 131 18.71 -3.67 6.09
CA ILE A 131 19.99 -3.81 5.39
C ILE A 131 20.92 -2.65 5.75
N ASP A 132 22.14 -2.97 6.19
CA ASP A 132 23.24 -2.01 6.23
C ASP A 132 23.71 -1.74 4.81
N GLU A 133 23.43 -0.54 4.32
CA GLU A 133 23.78 -0.08 2.97
C GLU A 133 25.29 -0.14 2.69
N ARG A 134 26.15 -0.05 3.70
CA ARG A 134 27.61 -0.06 3.51
C ARG A 134 28.12 -1.46 3.15
N VAL A 135 27.55 -2.50 3.78
CA VAL A 135 27.97 -3.89 3.57
C VAL A 135 26.97 -4.69 2.75
N GLN A 136 25.83 -4.09 2.40
CA GLN A 136 24.74 -4.65 1.60
C GLN A 136 24.20 -5.96 2.22
N ARG A 137 24.16 -6.05 3.55
CA ARG A 137 23.74 -7.23 4.33
C ARG A 137 22.91 -6.80 5.54
N PRO A 138 22.16 -7.70 6.19
CA PRO A 138 21.45 -7.37 7.42
C PRO A 138 22.37 -6.79 8.49
N PHE A 139 21.87 -5.85 9.30
CA PHE A 139 22.60 -5.35 10.46
C PHE A 139 22.97 -6.50 11.41
N GLU A 140 24.27 -6.66 11.71
CA GLU A 140 24.77 -7.79 12.49
C GLU A 140 24.27 -7.79 13.94
N SER A 141 24.11 -6.61 14.53
CA SER A 141 23.74 -6.43 15.94
C SER A 141 22.23 -6.37 16.17
N VAL A 142 21.43 -6.07 15.15
CA VAL A 142 19.97 -5.94 15.24
C VAL A 142 19.34 -6.50 13.96
N ARG A 143 18.79 -7.70 14.04
CA ARG A 143 17.95 -8.26 12.97
C ARG A 143 16.51 -7.80 13.15
N ASP A 144 16.25 -6.53 12.82
CA ASP A 144 14.89 -6.03 12.73
C ASP A 144 14.30 -6.36 11.35
N TYR A 145 12.98 -6.41 11.28
CA TYR A 145 12.28 -6.55 10.00
C TYR A 145 12.48 -5.31 9.16
N ASN A 146 12.62 -5.51 7.84
CA ASN A 146 12.64 -4.38 6.93
C ASN A 146 11.32 -3.60 7.04
N HIS A 147 11.40 -2.28 7.20
CA HIS A 147 10.24 -1.38 7.30
C HIS A 147 10.06 -0.50 6.06
N GLY A 148 10.96 -0.63 5.08
CA GLY A 148 10.88 0.06 3.80
C GLY A 148 9.88 -0.57 2.85
N ILE A 149 9.60 0.14 1.76
CA ILE A 149 8.76 -0.33 0.64
C ILE A 149 9.48 -1.35 -0.27
N GLY A 150 10.73 -1.72 0.08
CA GLY A 150 11.64 -2.51 -0.73
C GLY A 150 12.43 -1.68 -1.75
N TYR A 151 13.29 -2.37 -2.50
CA TYR A 151 13.87 -1.81 -3.73
C TYR A 151 12.79 -1.80 -4.79
N ALA A 152 12.53 -0.64 -5.39
CA ALA A 152 11.42 -0.45 -6.31
C ALA A 152 11.87 -0.49 -7.78
N SER A 153 11.05 -1.07 -8.63
CA SER A 153 11.20 -0.97 -10.09
C SER A 153 10.80 0.42 -10.56
N LYS A 154 11.25 0.79 -11.77
CA LYS A 154 10.65 1.94 -12.46
C LYS A 154 9.15 1.73 -12.64
N PRO A 155 8.31 2.76 -12.42
CA PRO A 155 6.90 2.66 -12.69
C PRO A 155 6.61 2.44 -14.19
N VAL A 156 5.61 1.60 -14.48
CA VAL A 156 5.20 1.22 -15.84
C VAL A 156 3.68 1.19 -15.94
N ASP A 157 3.13 1.64 -17.06
CA ASP A 157 1.69 1.56 -17.31
C ASP A 157 1.30 0.23 -17.97
N LEU A 158 0.55 -0.60 -17.24
CA LEU A 158 0.07 -1.89 -17.75
C LEU A 158 -1.03 -1.77 -18.81
N LYS A 159 -1.56 -0.56 -19.06
CA LYS A 159 -2.52 -0.31 -20.16
C LYS A 159 -1.87 0.01 -21.49
N SER A 160 -0.60 0.37 -21.47
CA SER A 160 0.23 0.52 -22.66
C SER A 160 1.40 -0.48 -22.61
N PRO A 161 1.14 -1.78 -22.39
CA PRO A 161 2.23 -2.74 -22.27
C PRO A 161 2.93 -2.86 -23.63
N GLY A 162 4.22 -3.16 -23.60
CA GLY A 162 4.94 -3.55 -24.81
C GLY A 162 4.35 -4.83 -25.45
N PRO A 163 4.98 -5.33 -26.53
CA PRO A 163 4.59 -6.58 -27.15
C PRO A 163 4.49 -7.71 -26.10
N GLY A 164 3.33 -8.35 -25.98
CA GLY A 164 3.09 -9.47 -25.05
C GLY A 164 2.14 -9.18 -23.89
N GLY A 165 1.77 -7.91 -23.63
CA GLY A 165 0.73 -7.58 -22.64
C GLY A 165 1.13 -7.79 -21.17
N GLU A 166 2.35 -8.24 -20.91
CA GLU A 166 2.94 -8.42 -19.58
C GLU A 166 4.19 -7.56 -19.42
N VAL A 167 4.48 -7.19 -18.18
CA VAL A 167 5.76 -6.58 -17.78
C VAL A 167 6.59 -7.68 -17.12
N GLU A 168 7.80 -7.88 -17.63
CA GLU A 168 8.82 -8.73 -17.01
C GLU A 168 9.89 -7.84 -16.36
N LEU A 169 10.20 -8.12 -15.09
CA LEU A 169 11.22 -7.43 -14.30
C LEU A 169 12.15 -8.48 -13.69
N ILE A 170 13.45 -8.21 -13.66
CA ILE A 170 14.47 -9.08 -13.10
C ILE A 170 15.06 -8.43 -11.84
N TYR A 171 14.86 -9.05 -10.68
CA TYR A 171 15.52 -8.65 -9.45
C TYR A 171 16.91 -9.30 -9.32
N PRO A 172 17.96 -8.56 -8.91
CA PRO A 172 17.96 -7.15 -8.50
C PRO A 172 18.13 -6.13 -9.63
N ASP A 173 18.40 -6.56 -10.86
CA ASP A 173 18.84 -5.71 -11.98
C ASP A 173 17.94 -4.50 -12.28
N ASP A 174 16.62 -4.67 -12.23
CA ASP A 174 15.63 -3.63 -12.56
C ASP A 174 15.20 -2.78 -11.35
N PHE A 175 15.82 -2.99 -10.18
CA PHE A 175 15.32 -2.47 -8.92
C PHE A 175 16.33 -1.55 -8.23
N SER A 176 15.80 -0.50 -7.61
CA SER A 176 16.59 0.43 -6.80
C SER A 176 15.70 1.14 -5.79
N THR A 177 16.28 1.62 -4.70
CA THR A 177 15.61 2.58 -3.81
C THR A 177 16.26 3.96 -3.94
N GLN A 178 15.45 5.01 -3.78
CA GLN A 178 15.94 6.38 -3.67
C GLN A 178 15.74 6.86 -2.24
N LEU A 179 16.84 7.24 -1.59
CA LEU A 179 16.82 7.80 -0.25
C LEU A 179 17.41 9.20 -0.28
N VAL A 180 16.98 10.03 0.66
CA VAL A 180 17.52 11.37 0.87
C VAL A 180 18.40 11.30 2.11
N ASP A 181 19.67 11.68 1.99
CA ASP A 181 20.55 11.74 3.15
C ASP A 181 20.27 12.97 4.03
N ASN A 182 20.97 13.06 5.16
CA ASN A 182 20.81 14.16 6.12
C ASN A 182 21.12 15.55 5.53
N GLU A 183 21.80 15.61 4.39
CA GLU A 183 22.15 16.84 3.69
C GLU A 183 21.11 17.21 2.61
N GLY A 184 20.05 16.42 2.47
CA GLY A 184 19.03 16.62 1.45
C GLY A 184 19.42 16.07 0.07
N THR A 185 20.53 15.34 -0.04
CA THR A 185 21.00 14.79 -1.31
C THR A 185 20.30 13.47 -1.60
N ARG A 186 19.66 13.39 -2.77
CA ARG A 186 19.07 12.13 -3.26
C ARG A 186 20.17 11.17 -3.68
N LYS A 187 20.15 9.98 -3.10
CA LYS A 187 21.04 8.87 -3.44
C LYS A 187 20.20 7.69 -3.93
N ARG A 188 20.69 7.05 -4.99
CA ARG A 188 20.08 5.85 -5.55
C ARG A 188 20.90 4.64 -5.14
N PHE A 189 20.24 3.65 -4.57
CA PHE A 189 20.85 2.40 -4.12
C PHE A 189 20.31 1.25 -4.97
N PRO A 190 21.18 0.46 -5.63
CA PRO A 190 20.73 -0.69 -6.41
C PRO A 190 20.15 -1.78 -5.50
N GLY A 191 19.33 -2.66 -6.05
CA GLY A 191 18.91 -3.89 -5.36
C GLY A 191 20.11 -4.74 -4.97
N ILE A 192 20.01 -5.43 -3.83
CA ILE A 192 21.05 -6.36 -3.37
C ILE A 192 20.83 -7.76 -3.96
N PRO A 193 21.89 -8.56 -4.12
CA PRO A 193 21.74 -9.98 -4.38
C PRO A 193 20.88 -10.66 -3.30
N THR A 194 19.97 -11.55 -3.69
CA THR A 194 19.09 -12.30 -2.78
C THR A 194 19.89 -13.07 -1.73
N ALA A 195 21.02 -13.68 -2.12
CA ALA A 195 21.93 -14.40 -1.24
C ALA A 195 22.56 -13.56 -0.11
N ASN A 196 22.41 -12.23 -0.14
CA ASN A 196 22.89 -11.38 0.94
C ASN A 196 22.00 -11.45 2.20
N ASP A 197 20.73 -11.81 2.05
CA ASP A 197 19.79 -11.95 3.17
C ASP A 197 18.86 -13.16 2.99
N PRO A 198 19.30 -14.39 3.34
CA PRO A 198 18.46 -15.58 3.28
C PRO A 198 17.18 -15.46 4.12
N GLY A 199 16.07 -15.99 3.61
CA GLY A 199 14.77 -15.95 4.28
C GLY A 199 13.61 -15.70 3.32
N ASP A 200 12.47 -15.30 3.88
CA ASP A 200 11.25 -15.02 3.12
C ASP A 200 11.28 -13.58 2.59
N TRP A 201 11.53 -13.44 1.29
CA TRP A 201 11.51 -12.15 0.60
C TRP A 201 10.09 -11.77 0.21
N THR A 202 9.77 -10.49 0.35
CA THR A 202 8.43 -9.96 0.04
C THR A 202 8.43 -9.21 -1.28
N VAL A 203 7.44 -9.48 -2.12
CA VAL A 203 7.17 -8.77 -3.37
C VAL A 203 5.86 -8.01 -3.23
N LEU A 204 5.93 -6.69 -3.31
CA LEU A 204 4.79 -5.78 -3.25
C LEU A 204 4.57 -5.17 -4.61
N VAL A 205 3.32 -5.09 -5.05
CA VAL A 205 2.96 -4.27 -6.22
C VAL A 205 2.22 -3.04 -5.74
N TYR A 206 2.72 -1.89 -6.16
CA TYR A 206 2.15 -0.58 -5.86
C TYR A 206 1.41 -0.03 -7.06
N ARG A 207 0.18 0.43 -6.88
CA ARG A 207 -0.50 1.29 -7.88
C ARG A 207 0.01 2.71 -7.71
N VAL A 208 0.57 3.28 -8.77
CA VAL A 208 1.28 4.57 -8.75
C VAL A 208 0.38 5.65 -9.35
N ARG A 209 0.18 6.72 -8.59
CA ARG A 209 -0.52 7.96 -9.01
C ARG A 209 0.42 9.16 -9.03
N GLY A 210 1.54 9.07 -8.32
CA GLY A 210 2.62 10.05 -8.32
C GLY A 210 3.84 9.53 -7.55
N VAL A 211 4.92 10.32 -7.52
CA VAL A 211 6.19 9.94 -6.89
C VAL A 211 6.02 9.51 -5.43
N LYS A 212 5.14 10.18 -4.68
CA LYS A 212 4.79 9.85 -3.28
C LYS A 212 3.35 9.38 -3.10
N GLU A 213 2.63 9.16 -4.19
CA GLU A 213 1.23 8.77 -4.15
C GLU A 213 1.08 7.38 -4.74
N TYR A 214 1.14 6.38 -3.87
CA TYR A 214 1.00 4.98 -4.26
C TYR A 214 0.40 4.12 -3.15
N SER A 215 -0.34 3.09 -3.55
CA SER A 215 -1.02 2.14 -2.66
C SER A 215 -0.57 0.70 -2.96
N SER A 216 -0.38 -0.14 -1.93
CA SER A 216 -0.15 -1.58 -2.16
C SER A 216 -1.44 -2.23 -2.67
N VAL A 217 -1.33 -2.95 -3.79
CA VAL A 217 -2.49 -3.59 -4.45
C VAL A 217 -2.35 -5.10 -4.55
N TYR A 218 -1.15 -5.62 -4.34
CA TYR A 218 -0.85 -7.04 -4.38
C TYR A 218 0.38 -7.33 -3.53
N CYS A 219 0.38 -8.50 -2.89
CA CYS A 219 1.50 -8.96 -2.09
C CYS A 219 1.72 -10.47 -2.31
N THR A 220 2.97 -10.85 -2.55
CA THR A 220 3.45 -12.23 -2.66
C THR A 220 4.91 -12.27 -2.19
N GLY A 221 5.63 -13.35 -2.43
CA GLY A 221 7.04 -13.46 -2.11
C GLY A 221 7.67 -14.73 -2.63
N PHE A 222 8.91 -14.95 -2.20
CA PHE A 222 9.69 -16.14 -2.52
C PHE A 222 10.70 -16.41 -1.39
N PRO A 223 10.99 -17.68 -1.08
CA PRO A 223 12.02 -18.02 -0.11
C PRO A 223 13.40 -18.08 -0.77
N VAL A 224 14.41 -17.60 -0.05
CA VAL A 224 15.84 -17.65 -0.43
C VAL A 224 16.59 -18.48 0.60
N LYS A 225 17.58 -19.25 0.14
CA LYS A 225 18.47 -20.06 0.99
C LYS A 225 19.89 -19.53 1.01
#